data_AF-A0A7Y7ILN5-F1
#
_entry.id   AF-A0A7Y7ILN5-F1
#
_cell.length_a   1.000
_cell.length_b   1.000
_cell.length_c   1.000
_cell.angle_alpha   90.00
_cell.angle_beta   90.00
_cell.angle_gamma   90.00
#
_symmetry.space_group_name_H-M   'P 1'
#
loop_
_entity.id
_entity.type
_entity.pdbx_description
1 polymer ?
#
loop_
_entity_poly.entity_id
_entity_poly.type
_entity_poly.pdbx_seq_one_letter_code
_entity_poly.pdbx_strand_id
1 'polypeptide(L)'
;MSRILCTAISSRLLHLLSAGGPRDVPGICEAMHLKPGRVRHHLKALGRGGFVNIDSSSPHGYPSRRYAADAYQVDKGLSRLLAEFGADGD
;
A
#
# COMPACT_ATOMS: atom_id res chain seq x y z
N MET A 1 11.31 6.93 7.11
CA MET A 1 10.45 6.60 5.94
C MET A 1 9.19 5.83 6.33
N SER A 2 9.09 5.25 7.54
CA SER A 2 7.98 4.40 7.96
C SER A 2 6.69 5.15 8.36
N ARG A 3 6.76 6.47 8.62
CA ARG A 3 5.60 7.28 9.04
C ARG A 3 4.41 7.29 8.06
N ILE A 4 4.64 6.97 6.78
CA ILE A 4 3.54 6.87 5.80
C ILE A 4 2.58 5.72 6.09
N LEU A 5 3.08 4.64 6.72
CA LEU A 5 2.27 3.51 7.19
C LEU A 5 1.30 3.93 8.31
N CYS A 6 1.64 4.99 9.05
CA CYS A 6 0.86 5.48 10.19
C CYS A 6 -0.36 6.32 9.78
N THR A 7 -0.57 6.59 8.49
CA THR A 7 -1.80 7.28 8.06
C THR A 7 -2.94 6.27 7.89
N ALA A 8 -4.13 6.62 8.39
CA ALA A 8 -5.30 5.75 8.31
C ALA A 8 -5.66 5.32 6.88
N ILE A 9 -5.36 6.14 5.88
CA ILE A 9 -5.61 5.81 4.47
C ILE A 9 -4.59 4.80 3.96
N SER A 10 -3.30 5.00 4.23
CA SER A 10 -2.25 4.08 3.78
C SER A 10 -2.37 2.71 4.45
N SER A 11 -2.69 2.64 5.74
CA SER A 11 -2.89 1.37 6.45
C SER A 11 -4.08 0.59 5.89
N ARG A 12 -5.21 1.26 5.66
CA ARG A 12 -6.39 0.64 5.02
C ARG A 12 -6.10 0.18 3.59
N LEU A 13 -5.33 0.96 2.83
CA LEU A 13 -4.94 0.58 1.46
C LEU A 13 -4.05 -0.65 1.45
N LEU A 14 -3.03 -0.70 2.32
CA LEU A 14 -2.16 -1.87 2.44
C LEU A 14 -2.94 -3.10 2.90
N HIS A 15 -3.83 -2.96 3.89
CA HIS A 15 -4.68 -4.06 4.33
C HIS A 15 -5.55 -4.61 3.18
N LEU A 16 -6.19 -3.73 2.41
CA LEU A 16 -6.99 -4.12 1.24
C LEU A 16 -6.17 -4.92 0.22
N LEU A 17 -4.95 -4.48 -0.07
CA LEU A 17 -4.08 -5.13 -1.06
C LEU A 17 -3.47 -6.43 -0.54
N SER A 18 -3.11 -6.50 0.75
CA SER A 18 -2.57 -7.71 1.38
C SER A 18 -3.63 -8.80 1.52
N ALA A 19 -4.84 -8.45 1.93
CA ALA A 19 -5.93 -9.42 2.13
C ALA A 19 -6.66 -9.78 0.83
N GLY A 20 -6.82 -8.81 -0.08
CA GLY A 20 -7.64 -8.94 -1.29
C GLY A 20 -6.84 -9.16 -2.57
N GLY A 21 -5.51 -9.22 -2.50
CA GLY A 21 -4.62 -9.39 -3.64
C GLY A 21 -4.50 -8.14 -4.54
N PRO A 22 -3.84 -8.28 -5.70
CA PRO A 22 -3.56 -7.16 -6.60
C PRO A 22 -4.84 -6.50 -7.15
N ARG A 23 -4.94 -5.17 -7.10
CA ARG A 23 -6.13 -4.42 -7.58
C ARG A 23 -5.76 -3.21 -8.41
N ASP A 24 -6.62 -2.80 -9.32
CA ASP A 24 -6.46 -1.57 -10.10
C ASP A 24 -7.06 -0.36 -9.36
N VAL A 25 -6.80 0.85 -9.89
CA VAL A 25 -7.27 2.08 -9.26
C VAL A 25 -8.79 2.12 -9.13
N PRO A 26 -9.60 1.79 -10.15
CA PRO A 26 -11.06 1.70 -10.02
C PRO A 26 -11.51 0.80 -8.87
N GLY A 27 -11.00 -0.45 -8.78
CA GLY A 27 -11.37 -1.38 -7.71
C GLY A 27 -10.93 -0.92 -6.32
N ILE A 28 -9.82 -0.18 -6.22
CA ILE A 28 -9.41 0.46 -4.95
C ILE A 28 -10.32 1.64 -4.60
N CYS A 29 -10.71 2.46 -5.59
CA CYS A 29 -11.63 3.59 -5.35
C CYS A 29 -12.98 3.11 -4.81
N GLU A 30 -13.51 2.04 -5.40
CA GLU A 30 -14.76 1.42 -4.97
C GLU A 30 -14.66 0.90 -3.54
N ALA A 31 -13.65 0.09 -3.24
CA ALA A 31 -13.48 -0.51 -1.92
C ALA A 31 -13.19 0.50 -0.80
N MET A 32 -12.52 1.61 -1.13
CA MET A 32 -12.13 2.62 -0.14
C MET A 32 -13.06 3.85 -0.10
N HIS A 33 -14.01 3.96 -1.04
CA HIS A 33 -14.82 5.16 -1.27
C HIS A 33 -13.98 6.44 -1.42
N LEU A 34 -12.88 6.35 -2.19
CA LEU A 34 -11.93 7.45 -2.40
C LEU A 34 -11.91 7.91 -3.85
N LYS A 35 -11.62 9.20 -4.06
CA LYS A 35 -11.40 9.76 -5.40
C LYS A 35 -10.10 9.18 -6.00
N PRO A 36 -10.05 8.93 -7.33
CA PRO A 36 -8.88 8.37 -8.00
C PRO A 36 -7.58 9.14 -7.78
N GLY A 37 -7.65 10.48 -7.70
CA GLY A 37 -6.49 11.32 -7.44
C GLY A 37 -5.85 11.05 -6.08
N ARG A 38 -6.66 10.84 -5.03
CA ARG A 38 -6.15 10.49 -3.69
C ARG A 38 -5.56 9.09 -3.67
N VAL A 39 -6.24 8.12 -4.28
CA VAL A 39 -5.72 6.74 -4.40
C VAL A 39 -4.36 6.74 -5.10
N ARG A 40 -4.23 7.40 -6.25
CA ARG A 40 -2.96 7.52 -6.97
C ARG A 40 -1.86 8.20 -6.14
N HIS A 41 -2.20 9.24 -5.38
CA HIS A 41 -1.25 9.89 -4.49
C HIS A 41 -0.70 8.93 -3.43
N HIS A 42 -1.57 8.19 -2.74
CA HIS A 42 -1.15 7.21 -1.73
C HIS A 42 -0.38 6.04 -2.35
N LEU A 43 -0.82 5.50 -3.47
CA LEU A 43 -0.11 4.43 -4.20
C LEU A 43 1.29 4.87 -4.62
N LYS A 44 1.45 6.10 -5.15
CA LYS A 44 2.76 6.64 -5.51
C LYS A 44 3.68 6.77 -4.30
N ALA A 45 3.14 7.24 -3.19
CA ALA A 45 3.91 7.45 -1.98
C ALA A 45 4.31 6.12 -1.30
N LEU A 46 3.40 5.12 -1.28
CA LEU A 46 3.68 3.76 -0.81
C LEU A 46 4.64 3.01 -1.73
N GLY A 47 4.54 3.18 -3.05
CA GLY A 47 5.47 2.60 -4.02
C GLY A 47 6.88 3.17 -3.88
N ARG A 48 7.03 4.48 -3.61
CA ARG A 48 8.33 5.07 -3.27
C ARG A 48 8.94 4.49 -1.99
N GLY A 49 8.09 4.04 -1.06
CA GLY A 49 8.51 3.34 0.16
C GLY A 49 8.76 1.85 -0.03
N GLY A 50 8.51 1.29 -1.21
CA GLY A 50 8.63 -0.14 -1.49
C GLY A 50 7.53 -1.01 -0.87
N PHE A 51 6.44 -0.41 -0.38
CA PHE A 51 5.34 -1.16 0.25
C PHE A 51 4.29 -1.66 -0.76
N VAL A 52 4.28 -1.08 -1.95
CA VAL A 52 3.35 -1.42 -3.02
C VAL A 52 4.12 -1.53 -4.34
N ASN A 53 3.93 -2.63 -5.04
CA ASN A 53 4.51 -2.89 -6.35
C ASN A 53 3.44 -2.88 -7.43
N ILE A 54 3.84 -2.56 -8.66
CA ILE A 54 2.97 -2.72 -9.82
C ILE A 54 3.06 -4.18 -10.26
N ASP A 55 1.93 -4.86 -10.26
CA ASP A 55 1.81 -6.22 -10.75
C ASP A 55 1.73 -6.19 -12.29
N SER A 56 2.76 -6.73 -12.94
CA SER A 56 2.89 -6.81 -14.39
C SER A 56 2.23 -8.06 -14.98
N SER A 57 1.68 -8.96 -14.17
CA SER A 57 1.05 -10.21 -14.61
C SER A 57 -0.35 -10.02 -15.21
N SER A 58 -0.67 -8.81 -15.70
CA SER A 58 -1.98 -8.50 -16.26
C SER A 58 -2.27 -9.45 -17.44
N PRO A 59 -3.39 -10.20 -17.41
CA PRO A 59 -3.77 -11.05 -18.52
C PRO A 59 -3.91 -10.17 -19.78
N HIS A 60 -3.34 -10.63 -20.88
CA HIS A 60 -3.32 -9.93 -22.16
C HIS A 60 -4.69 -9.32 -22.47
N GLY A 61 -4.75 -7.98 -22.58
CA GLY A 61 -5.96 -7.26 -23.01
C GLY A 61 -6.49 -6.19 -22.05
N TYR A 62 -6.05 -6.14 -20.78
CA TYR A 62 -6.43 -5.05 -19.87
C TYR A 62 -5.26 -4.10 -19.59
N PRO A 63 -5.35 -2.81 -20.00
CA PRO A 63 -4.30 -1.81 -19.79
C PRO A 63 -4.17 -1.33 -18.33
N SER A 64 -4.99 -1.86 -17.43
CA SER A 64 -5.05 -1.43 -16.04
C SER A 64 -3.82 -1.90 -15.25
N ARG A 65 -2.95 -0.97 -14.87
CA ARG A 65 -1.89 -1.24 -13.87
C ARG A 65 -2.56 -1.74 -12.57
N ARG A 66 -2.24 -2.97 -12.17
CA ARG A 66 -2.65 -3.54 -10.88
C ARG A 66 -1.55 -3.27 -9.85
N TYR A 67 -1.96 -3.06 -8.62
CA TYR A 67 -1.09 -2.74 -7.50
C TYR A 67 -1.22 -3.85 -6.46
N ALA A 68 -0.09 -4.36 -5.99
CA ALA A 68 0.01 -5.40 -4.98
C ALA A 68 0.79 -4.89 -3.78
N ALA A 69 0.41 -5.30 -2.57
CA ALA A 69 1.22 -5.03 -1.38
C ALA A 69 2.46 -5.92 -1.41
N ASP A 70 3.60 -5.36 -1.03
CA ASP A 70 4.82 -6.10 -0.76
C ASP A 70 4.83 -6.52 0.72
N ALA A 71 4.36 -7.73 1.00
CA ALA A 71 4.19 -8.22 2.37
C ALA A 71 5.50 -8.15 3.18
N TYR A 72 6.61 -8.54 2.58
CA TYR A 72 7.92 -8.49 3.24
C TYR A 72 8.31 -7.06 3.63
N GLN A 73 8.15 -6.10 2.71
CA GLN A 73 8.48 -4.71 2.99
C GLN A 73 7.52 -4.06 3.98
N VAL A 74 6.23 -4.43 3.94
CA VAL A 74 5.24 -4.00 4.93
C VAL A 74 5.62 -4.49 6.34
N ASP A 75 5.89 -5.79 6.50
CA ASP A 75 6.25 -6.38 7.80
C ASP A 75 7.55 -5.80 8.35
N LYS A 76 8.55 -5.61 7.48
CA LYS A 76 9.81 -4.95 7.83
C LYS A 76 9.59 -3.50 8.25
N GLY A 77 8.72 -2.76 7.54
CA GLY A 77 8.37 -1.38 7.86
C GLY A 77 7.63 -1.25 9.20
N LEU A 78 6.70 -2.16 9.47
CA LEU A 78 5.98 -2.23 10.75
C LEU A 78 6.92 -2.60 11.91
N SER A 79 7.77 -3.60 11.74
CA SER A 79 8.76 -3.99 12.76
C SER A 79 9.68 -2.83 13.12
N ARG A 80 10.11 -2.05 12.12
CA ARG A 80 10.91 -0.84 12.34
C ARG A 80 10.13 0.25 13.09
N LEU A 81 8.85 0.47 12.77
CA LEU A 81 8.03 1.40 13.53
C LEU A 81 7.91 0.99 14.99
N LEU A 82 7.64 -0.29 15.24
CA LEU A 82 7.53 -0.82 16.60
C LEU A 82 8.83 -0.65 17.38
N ALA A 83 9.99 -0.89 16.75
CA ALA A 83 11.28 -0.62 17.36
C ALA A 83 11.50 0.87 17.64
N GLU A 84 11.12 1.76 16.70
CA GLU A 84 11.22 3.21 16.88
C GLU A 84 10.32 3.72 18.01
N PHE A 85 9.10 3.18 18.18
CA PHE A 85 8.19 3.56 19.27
C PHE A 85 8.52 2.88 20.61
N GLY A 86 9.17 1.71 20.59
CA GLY A 86 9.58 0.98 21.79
C GLY A 86 10.94 1.41 22.35
N ALA A 87 11.77 2.12 21.57
CA ALA A 87 13.11 2.55 21.98
C ALA A 87 13.13 3.84 22.83
N ASP A 88 11.99 4.52 23.01
CA ASP A 88 11.86 5.70 23.90
C ASP A 88 11.50 5.32 25.35
N GLY A 89 11.67 4.05 25.74
CA GLY A 89 11.18 3.47 26.99
C GLY A 89 12.25 3.07 28.02
N ASP A 90 13.49 3.56 27.91
CA ASP A 90 14.57 3.34 28.90
C ASP A 90 15.11 4.67 29.44
#